data_AF-A0A7Y3FPZ3-F1
#
_entry.id   AF-A0A7Y3FPZ3-F1
#
_cell.length_a   1.000
_cell.length_b   1.000
_cell.length_c   1.000
_cell.angle_alpha   90.00
_cell.angle_beta   90.00
_cell.angle_gamma   90.00
#
_symmetry.space_group_name_H-M   'P 1'
#
loop_
_entity.id
_entity.type
_entity.pdbx_description
1 polymer ?
#
loop_
_entity_poly.entity_id
_entity_poly.type
_entity_poly.pdbx_seq_one_letter_code
_entity_poly.pdbx_strand_id
1 'polypeptide(L)'
;LLVCDPDDVRELEGRNFLSPVGVSLARDRSDDLLNPRRGYRVLADFEHAASWTTSDFRYTRVVAEASRYVPLGNIVLAGRIRGGWVGSGGFAGLAGTTEGSTIVHPQKRFYTGGASSVRGFAQSNLGPRVLFATANQLLSLAQGFGQCDPVDLAALTCDPAEDTALQPRPTGGTRVLEVNAELRFPVASVFEGVIFGDAGQAWGRDQAVGLASLEVTPGLGIRFPSPVGPIRVDLAYRFRGAESLDVVTELIEPYDPANPEHERILIRTAAGNEMSIDWASTGALSTLANPVLFGSNDGGLQLHVSIGQAF
;
A
#
# COMPACT_ATOMS: atom_id res chain seq x y z
N LEU A 1 10.81 12.35 -2.05
CA LEU A 1 10.20 13.34 -2.96
C LEU A 1 8.70 13.12 -2.97
N LEU A 2 8.03 13.72 -1.98
CA LEU A 2 6.60 13.94 -1.98
C LEU A 2 6.39 15.30 -2.64
N VAL A 3 5.52 15.35 -3.64
CA VAL A 3 5.08 16.59 -4.26
C VAL A 3 4.07 17.20 -3.28
N CYS A 4 4.51 18.23 -2.56
CA CYS A 4 3.75 18.84 -1.47
C CYS A 4 3.36 20.29 -1.76
N ASP A 5 3.88 20.87 -2.84
CA ASP A 5 3.55 22.23 -3.25
C ASP A 5 2.14 22.26 -3.89
N PRO A 6 1.26 23.20 -3.50
CA PRO A 6 -0.09 23.31 -4.06
C PRO A 6 -0.15 23.42 -5.58
N ASP A 7 0.82 24.09 -6.22
CA ASP A 7 0.85 24.24 -7.67
C ASP A 7 1.17 22.90 -8.35
N ASP A 8 2.13 22.15 -7.80
CA ASP A 8 2.47 20.83 -8.30
C ASP A 8 1.34 19.81 -8.06
N VAL A 9 0.63 19.92 -6.93
CA VAL A 9 -0.57 19.11 -6.63
C VAL A 9 -1.67 19.41 -7.64
N ARG A 10 -1.93 20.69 -7.94
CA ARG A 10 -2.90 21.09 -8.97
C ARG A 10 -2.55 20.53 -10.35
N GLU A 11 -1.28 20.49 -10.71
CA GLU A 11 -0.84 19.90 -11.98
C GLU A 11 -1.08 18.38 -12.03
N LEU A 12 -0.87 17.67 -10.90
CA LEU A 12 -1.15 16.23 -10.79
C LEU A 12 -2.65 15.91 -10.75
N GLU A 13 -3.46 16.76 -10.12
CA GLU A 13 -4.93 16.66 -10.08
C GLU A 13 -5.59 17.06 -11.40
N GLY A 14 -4.88 17.84 -12.22
CA GLY A 14 -5.26 18.18 -13.57
C GLY A 14 -5.45 16.96 -14.47
N ARG A 15 -6.06 17.18 -15.63
CA ARG A 15 -6.26 16.11 -16.62
C ARG A 15 -4.93 15.73 -17.26
N ASN A 16 -4.36 14.61 -16.80
CA ASN A 16 -3.16 14.01 -17.35
C ASN A 16 -3.46 12.72 -18.14
N PHE A 17 -2.70 12.47 -19.20
CA PHE A 17 -2.75 11.26 -20.01
C PHE A 17 -1.72 10.24 -19.52
N LEU A 18 -2.19 9.02 -19.23
CA LEU A 18 -1.37 7.86 -18.90
C LEU A 18 -1.54 6.81 -20.01
N SER A 19 -0.68 6.88 -21.01
CA SER A 19 -0.84 6.15 -22.28
C SER A 19 0.32 5.17 -22.50
N PRO A 20 0.32 3.98 -21.86
CA PRO A 20 1.38 3.00 -22.06
C PRO A 20 1.20 2.11 -23.28
N VAL A 21 2.32 1.62 -23.82
CA VAL A 21 2.37 0.45 -24.70
C VAL A 21 2.96 -0.73 -23.90
N GLY A 22 2.34 -1.90 -24.02
CA GLY A 22 2.75 -3.09 -23.26
C GLY A 22 2.85 -4.36 -24.09
N VAL A 23 3.65 -5.30 -23.60
CA VAL A 23 3.79 -6.66 -24.11
C VAL A 23 3.63 -7.61 -22.93
N SER A 24 2.73 -8.59 -23.07
CA SER A 24 2.49 -9.62 -22.06
C SER A 24 2.84 -10.99 -22.64
N LEU A 25 3.61 -11.77 -21.88
CA LEU A 25 3.93 -13.15 -22.18
C LEU A 25 3.34 -14.03 -21.07
N ALA A 26 2.43 -14.92 -21.46
CA ALA A 26 1.83 -15.88 -20.55
C ALA A 26 2.04 -17.30 -21.07
N ARG A 27 2.45 -18.21 -20.18
CA ARG A 27 2.53 -19.64 -20.47
C ARG A 27 2.00 -20.44 -19.29
N ASP A 28 0.91 -21.14 -19.55
CA ASP A 28 0.27 -22.04 -18.59
C ASP A 28 0.42 -23.50 -19.04
N ARG A 29 0.95 -24.34 -18.15
CA ARG A 29 1.05 -25.80 -18.29
C ARG A 29 0.54 -26.51 -17.03
N SER A 30 -0.33 -25.84 -16.26
CA SER A 30 -1.05 -26.43 -15.15
C SER A 30 -2.11 -27.42 -15.63
N ASP A 31 -2.43 -28.38 -14.77
CA ASP A 31 -3.46 -29.40 -15.03
C ASP A 31 -4.88 -28.90 -14.82
N ASP A 32 -5.08 -27.93 -13.93
CA ASP A 32 -6.38 -27.32 -13.64
C ASP A 32 -6.23 -25.81 -13.43
N LEU A 33 -7.19 -25.01 -13.91
CA LEU A 33 -7.15 -23.55 -13.81
C LEU A 33 -7.54 -23.02 -12.42
N LEU A 34 -8.38 -23.73 -11.67
CA LEU A 34 -9.01 -23.33 -10.40
C LEU A 34 -8.48 -24.09 -9.18
N ASN A 35 -7.84 -25.24 -9.33
CA ASN A 35 -7.06 -25.90 -8.29
C ASN A 35 -5.89 -26.73 -8.87
N PRO A 36 -4.77 -26.08 -9.27
CA PRO A 36 -3.65 -26.75 -9.91
C PRO A 36 -2.97 -27.70 -8.94
N ARG A 37 -2.73 -28.94 -9.38
CA ARG A 37 -1.98 -29.94 -8.61
C ARG A 37 -0.64 -30.26 -9.24
N ARG A 38 -0.51 -30.06 -10.55
CA ARG A 38 0.72 -30.35 -11.29
C ARG A 38 0.94 -29.33 -12.40
N GLY A 39 2.19 -28.95 -12.59
CA GLY A 39 2.61 -28.13 -13.72
C GLY A 39 3.13 -26.77 -13.26
N TYR A 40 3.07 -25.78 -14.14
CA TYR A 40 3.60 -24.45 -13.84
C TYR A 40 2.88 -23.38 -14.64
N ARG A 41 3.03 -22.14 -14.17
CA ARG A 41 2.61 -20.92 -14.86
C ARG A 41 3.72 -19.90 -14.83
N VAL A 42 3.88 -19.17 -15.92
CA VAL A 42 4.79 -18.03 -16.01
C VAL A 42 4.04 -16.88 -16.69
N LEU A 43 4.13 -15.71 -16.08
CA LEU A 43 3.64 -14.44 -16.59
C LEU A 43 4.80 -13.45 -16.59
N ALA A 44 4.98 -12.70 -17.68
CA ALA A 44 5.88 -11.57 -17.74
C ALA A 44 5.21 -10.42 -18.48
N ASP A 45 5.08 -9.28 -17.82
CA ASP A 45 4.51 -8.07 -18.36
C ASP A 45 5.58 -6.99 -18.45
N PHE A 46 5.71 -6.41 -19.63
CA PHE A 46 6.52 -5.23 -19.90
C PHE A 46 5.60 -4.09 -20.33
N GLU A 47 5.78 -2.91 -19.76
CA GLU A 47 5.00 -1.72 -20.05
C GLU A 47 5.93 -0.50 -20.13
N HIS A 48 5.75 0.34 -21.15
CA HIS A 48 6.50 1.58 -21.33
C HIS A 48 5.57 2.71 -21.74
N ALA A 49 5.73 3.86 -21.11
CA ALA A 49 5.03 5.09 -21.49
C ALA A 49 6.03 6.24 -21.58
N ALA A 50 5.82 7.11 -22.57
CA ALA A 50 6.62 8.32 -22.79
C ALA A 50 5.85 9.29 -23.68
N SER A 51 6.47 10.43 -24.02
CA SER A 51 5.86 11.42 -24.92
C SER A 51 5.46 10.83 -26.28
N TRP A 52 6.23 9.87 -26.83
CA TRP A 52 5.90 9.22 -28.11
C TRP A 52 4.65 8.33 -28.03
N THR A 53 4.24 7.91 -26.83
CA THR A 53 2.96 7.22 -26.61
C THR A 53 1.84 8.18 -26.23
N THR A 54 2.04 9.50 -26.34
CA THR A 54 1.11 10.54 -25.86
C THR A 54 0.82 10.46 -24.35
N SER A 55 1.83 10.05 -23.58
CA SER A 55 1.75 9.99 -22.11
C SER A 55 2.48 11.18 -21.49
N ASP A 56 1.86 11.82 -20.50
CA ASP A 56 2.47 12.90 -19.71
C ASP A 56 3.47 12.34 -18.68
N PHE A 57 3.31 11.07 -18.32
CA PHE A 57 4.24 10.33 -17.47
C PHE A 57 5.19 9.48 -18.30
N ARG A 58 6.50 9.63 -18.06
CA ARG A 58 7.51 8.71 -18.60
C ARG A 58 7.83 7.64 -17.57
N TYR A 59 7.65 6.37 -17.91
CA TYR A 59 8.07 5.26 -17.05
C TYR A 59 8.28 3.97 -17.83
N THR A 60 9.00 3.03 -17.20
CA THR A 60 9.09 1.64 -17.66
C THR A 60 8.76 0.74 -16.50
N ARG A 61 7.88 -0.24 -16.71
CA ARG A 61 7.45 -1.20 -15.69
C ARG A 61 7.62 -2.61 -16.22
N VAL A 62 8.19 -3.47 -15.37
CA VAL A 62 8.39 -4.89 -15.63
C VAL A 62 7.84 -5.66 -14.45
N VAL A 63 7.02 -6.67 -14.72
CA VAL A 63 6.51 -7.60 -13.72
C VAL A 63 6.74 -9.01 -14.23
N ALA A 64 7.24 -9.88 -13.37
CA ALA A 64 7.38 -11.29 -13.66
C ALA A 64 6.81 -12.11 -12.52
N GLU A 65 6.07 -13.16 -12.85
CA GLU A 65 5.49 -14.09 -11.90
C GLU A 65 5.68 -15.52 -12.40
N ALA A 66 6.07 -16.42 -11.50
CA ALA A 66 6.19 -17.83 -11.78
C ALA A 66 5.61 -18.66 -10.64
N SER A 67 4.77 -19.63 -11.00
CA SER A 67 4.14 -20.56 -10.05
C SER A 67 4.41 -22.01 -10.48
N ARG A 68 4.68 -22.88 -9.51
CA ARG A 68 4.97 -24.30 -9.72
C ARG A 68 4.15 -25.16 -8.76
N TYR A 69 3.59 -26.25 -9.28
CA TYR A 69 2.77 -27.20 -8.54
C TYR A 69 3.34 -28.60 -8.71
N VAL A 70 3.67 -29.25 -7.59
CA VAL A 70 4.32 -30.56 -7.54
C VAL A 70 3.47 -31.49 -6.66
N PRO A 71 2.87 -32.54 -7.23
CA PRO A 71 2.15 -33.53 -6.45
C PRO A 71 3.13 -34.46 -5.74
N LEU A 72 2.88 -34.70 -4.44
CA LEU A 72 3.62 -35.59 -3.55
C LEU A 72 2.61 -36.58 -2.94
N GLY A 73 2.19 -37.57 -3.74
CA GLY A 73 1.09 -38.47 -3.37
C GLY A 73 -0.25 -37.74 -3.39
N ASN A 74 -0.94 -37.68 -2.24
CA ASN A 74 -2.18 -36.92 -2.05
C ASN A 74 -1.95 -35.45 -1.63
N ILE A 75 -0.71 -35.07 -1.37
CA ILE A 75 -0.31 -33.71 -0.98
C ILE A 75 0.16 -32.96 -2.23
N VAL A 76 -0.02 -31.64 -2.28
CA VAL A 76 0.54 -30.77 -3.32
C VAL A 76 1.44 -29.72 -2.67
N LEU A 77 2.69 -29.68 -3.12
CA LEU A 77 3.59 -28.55 -2.84
C LEU A 77 3.42 -27.52 -3.96
N ALA A 78 3.03 -26.32 -3.58
CA ALA A 78 2.86 -25.20 -4.50
C ALA A 78 3.79 -24.06 -4.09
N GLY A 79 4.44 -23.44 -5.06
CA GLY A 79 5.30 -22.28 -4.85
C GLY A 79 5.04 -21.20 -5.87
N ARG A 80 5.12 -19.93 -5.46
CA ARG A 80 5.02 -18.75 -6.32
C ARG A 80 6.14 -17.77 -6.00
N ILE A 81 6.66 -17.13 -7.03
CA ILE A 81 7.52 -15.96 -6.91
C ILE A 81 6.97 -14.86 -7.83
N ARG A 82 6.88 -13.64 -7.31
CA ARG A 82 6.49 -12.45 -8.05
C ARG A 82 7.50 -11.34 -7.81
N GLY A 83 8.02 -10.78 -8.88
CA GLY A 83 8.96 -9.66 -8.86
C GLY A 83 8.46 -8.54 -9.74
N GLY A 84 8.70 -7.31 -9.33
CA GLY A 84 8.32 -6.14 -10.11
C GLY A 84 9.30 -4.99 -9.94
N TRP A 85 9.50 -4.24 -11.00
CA TRP A 85 10.26 -2.99 -11.03
C TRP A 85 9.53 -1.96 -11.88
N VAL A 86 9.50 -0.71 -11.42
CA VAL A 86 9.05 0.44 -12.18
C VAL A 86 10.06 1.57 -12.02
N GLY A 87 10.65 1.99 -13.13
CA GLY A 87 11.52 3.17 -13.17
C GLY A 87 10.71 4.40 -13.54
N SER A 88 10.78 5.45 -12.72
CA SER A 88 10.31 6.78 -13.13
C SER A 88 11.29 7.42 -14.10
N GLY A 89 10.73 7.93 -15.20
CA GLY A 89 11.29 9.03 -15.98
C GLY A 89 10.89 10.36 -15.36
N GLY A 90 10.71 11.41 -16.17
CA GLY A 90 10.16 12.69 -15.70
C GLY A 90 8.65 12.77 -15.99
N PHE A 91 7.97 13.71 -15.34
CA PHE A 91 6.59 14.09 -15.61
C PHE A 91 6.55 15.40 -16.41
N ALA A 92 5.77 15.45 -17.49
CA ALA A 92 5.76 16.58 -18.43
C ALA A 92 5.29 17.89 -17.79
N GLY A 93 4.30 17.84 -16.89
CA GLY A 93 3.79 19.01 -16.17
C GLY A 93 4.82 19.68 -15.25
N LEU A 94 5.85 18.95 -14.83
CA LEU A 94 6.92 19.45 -13.95
C LEU A 94 8.27 19.60 -14.67
N ALA A 95 8.28 19.62 -16.01
CA ALA A 95 9.51 19.68 -16.81
C ALA A 95 10.28 21.02 -16.70
N GLY A 96 9.69 22.06 -16.08
CA GLY A 96 10.27 23.39 -15.91
C GLY A 96 10.77 23.72 -14.51
N THR A 97 10.57 22.85 -13.52
CA THR A 97 11.06 23.07 -12.15
C THR A 97 12.52 22.60 -12.04
N THR A 98 13.32 23.32 -11.25
CA THR A 98 14.79 23.13 -11.14
C THR A 98 15.19 21.74 -10.64
N GLU A 99 14.24 20.98 -10.09
CA GLU A 99 14.35 19.56 -9.79
C GLU A 99 13.42 18.77 -10.70
N GLY A 100 13.94 18.22 -11.80
CA GLY A 100 13.18 17.32 -12.67
C GLY A 100 12.63 16.14 -11.89
N SER A 101 11.39 16.25 -11.40
CA SER A 101 10.85 15.32 -10.42
C SER A 101 10.53 14.00 -11.10
N THR A 102 11.30 12.96 -10.77
CA THR A 102 11.08 11.64 -11.34
C THR A 102 9.93 10.93 -10.61
N ILE A 103 8.70 11.17 -11.06
CA ILE A 103 7.49 10.67 -10.41
C ILE A 103 6.97 9.43 -11.14
N VAL A 104 6.66 8.38 -10.36
CA VAL A 104 5.83 7.26 -10.83
C VAL A 104 4.40 7.53 -10.40
N HIS A 105 3.48 7.53 -11.36
CA HIS A 105 2.05 7.64 -11.07
C HIS A 105 1.61 6.59 -10.02
N PRO A 106 0.84 6.92 -8.98
CA PRO A 106 0.49 5.99 -7.89
C PRO A 106 -0.07 4.64 -8.39
N GLN A 107 -0.93 4.64 -9.41
CA GLN A 107 -1.49 3.42 -10.02
C GLN A 107 -0.45 2.47 -10.63
N LYS A 108 0.77 2.95 -10.91
CA LYS A 108 1.86 2.15 -11.50
C LYS A 108 2.86 1.65 -10.46
N ARG A 109 2.72 2.06 -9.20
CA ARG A 109 3.54 1.60 -8.07
C ARG A 109 3.10 0.20 -7.63
N PHE A 110 3.95 -0.47 -6.87
CA PHE A 110 3.68 -1.80 -6.33
C PHE A 110 3.16 -1.74 -4.91
N TYR A 111 2.13 -2.53 -4.66
CA TYR A 111 1.49 -2.69 -3.37
C TYR A 111 1.50 -4.18 -3.03
N THR A 112 1.81 -4.51 -1.78
CA THR A 112 1.95 -5.88 -1.29
C THR A 112 1.28 -6.03 0.08
N GLY A 113 0.93 -7.26 0.45
CA GLY A 113 0.04 -7.57 1.57
C GLY A 113 -1.39 -7.85 1.12
N GLY A 114 -2.01 -8.87 1.73
CA GLY A 114 -3.37 -9.31 1.43
C GLY A 114 -3.47 -10.80 1.06
N ALA A 115 -4.70 -11.24 0.77
CA ALA A 115 -5.04 -12.66 0.59
C ALA A 115 -4.33 -13.36 -0.61
N SER A 116 -3.87 -12.59 -1.60
CA SER A 116 -3.19 -13.09 -2.81
C SER A 116 -1.73 -12.62 -2.92
N SER A 117 -1.14 -12.19 -1.80
CA SER A 117 0.22 -11.66 -1.70
C SER A 117 0.83 -12.20 -0.40
N VAL A 118 1.22 -11.35 0.56
CA VAL A 118 1.71 -11.74 1.89
C VAL A 118 0.56 -11.67 2.90
N ARG A 119 0.06 -12.83 3.34
CA ARG A 119 -1.19 -12.95 4.11
C ARG A 119 -1.10 -12.49 5.55
N GLY A 120 0.10 -12.30 6.13
CA GLY A 120 0.21 -11.72 7.47
C GLY A 120 -0.10 -10.22 7.53
N PHE A 121 -0.30 -9.56 6.38
CA PHE A 121 -0.60 -8.13 6.29
C PHE A 121 -1.96 -7.90 5.64
N ALA A 122 -2.67 -6.88 6.11
CA ALA A 122 -3.86 -6.38 5.44
C ALA A 122 -3.53 -5.91 4.00
N GLN A 123 -4.58 -5.74 3.19
CA GLN A 123 -4.45 -5.39 1.78
C GLN A 123 -3.55 -4.16 1.59
N SER A 124 -2.48 -4.30 0.80
CA SER A 124 -1.53 -3.22 0.49
C SER A 124 -0.78 -2.63 1.70
N ASN A 125 -0.83 -3.27 2.87
CA ASN A 125 -0.20 -2.79 4.11
C ASN A 125 1.19 -3.40 4.36
N LEU A 126 1.90 -3.86 3.33
CA LEU A 126 3.31 -4.21 3.41
C LEU A 126 4.10 -3.32 2.43
N GLY A 127 5.18 -2.70 2.91
CA GLY A 127 5.99 -1.74 2.15
C GLY A 127 5.71 -0.27 2.47
N PRO A 128 6.12 0.68 1.59
CA PRO A 128 6.07 2.11 1.87
C PRO A 128 4.65 2.62 2.11
N ARG A 129 4.47 3.32 3.24
CA ARG A 129 3.22 3.91 3.68
C ARG A 129 3.50 5.10 4.60
N VAL A 130 2.51 5.96 4.74
CA VAL A 130 2.49 7.06 5.69
C VAL A 130 1.25 6.95 6.56
N LEU A 131 1.23 7.62 7.69
CA LEU A 131 0.00 7.87 8.42
C LEU A 131 -0.63 9.14 7.90
N PHE A 132 -1.94 9.14 7.73
CA PHE A 132 -2.69 10.33 7.35
C PHE A 132 -3.68 10.69 8.44
N ALA A 133 -3.72 11.98 8.78
CA ALA A 133 -4.75 12.59 9.61
C ALA A 133 -5.07 13.97 9.07
N THR A 134 -6.33 14.37 9.16
CA THR A 134 -6.73 15.73 8.81
C THR A 134 -6.38 16.69 9.95
N ALA A 135 -6.21 17.98 9.63
CA ALA A 135 -5.98 19.00 10.66
C ALA A 135 -7.07 18.98 11.73
N ASN A 136 -8.34 18.81 11.33
CA ASN A 136 -9.48 18.77 12.26
C ASN A 136 -9.41 17.57 13.23
N GLN A 137 -8.83 16.44 12.80
CA GLN A 137 -8.63 15.27 13.66
C GLN A 137 -7.52 15.51 14.69
N LEU A 138 -6.42 16.14 14.26
CA LEU A 138 -5.26 16.45 15.12
C LEU A 138 -5.56 17.56 16.13
N LEU A 139 -6.41 18.52 15.76
CA LEU A 139 -6.82 19.64 16.61
C LEU A 139 -8.06 19.32 17.47
N SER A 140 -8.66 18.14 17.31
CA SER A 140 -9.88 17.74 18.02
C SER A 140 -9.68 17.69 19.54
N LEU A 141 -10.60 18.31 20.28
CA LEU A 141 -10.65 18.29 21.75
C LEU A 141 -11.54 17.16 22.28
N ALA A 142 -11.99 16.25 21.41
CA ALA A 142 -12.94 15.18 21.75
C ALA A 142 -12.46 14.27 22.90
N GLN A 143 -11.16 14.22 23.17
CA GLN A 143 -10.53 13.42 24.24
C GLN A 143 -10.01 14.28 25.42
N GLY A 144 -10.42 15.55 25.54
CA GLY A 144 -10.15 16.40 26.70
C GLY A 144 -8.84 17.21 26.67
N PHE A 145 -7.82 16.76 25.93
CA PHE A 145 -6.65 17.55 25.55
C PHE A 145 -6.61 17.67 24.02
N GLY A 146 -6.30 18.85 23.48
CA GLY A 146 -5.96 18.95 22.06
C GLY A 146 -4.67 18.21 21.84
N GLN A 147 -4.68 17.18 21.00
CA GLN A 147 -3.49 16.37 20.69
C GLN A 147 -2.38 17.23 20.09
N CYS A 148 -2.78 18.24 19.31
CA CYS A 148 -1.91 19.31 18.80
C CYS A 148 -2.50 20.68 19.16
N ASP A 149 -1.64 21.64 19.51
CA ASP A 149 -1.97 23.06 19.44
C ASP A 149 -1.89 23.54 17.96
N PRO A 150 -2.76 24.46 17.51
CA PRO A 150 -2.69 25.00 16.15
C PRO A 150 -1.33 25.59 15.78
N VAL A 151 -0.63 26.24 16.73
CA VAL A 151 0.70 26.81 16.48
C VAL A 151 1.72 25.70 16.22
N ASP A 152 1.69 24.62 17.00
CA ASP A 152 2.59 23.48 16.84
C ASP A 152 2.29 22.69 15.56
N LEU A 153 1.02 22.57 15.18
CA LEU A 153 0.62 21.92 13.93
C LEU A 153 1.05 22.76 12.71
N ALA A 154 0.89 24.09 12.77
CA ALA A 154 1.38 24.99 11.73
C ALA A 154 2.91 24.97 11.60
N ALA A 155 3.62 24.78 12.71
CA ALA A 155 5.07 24.59 12.75
C ALA A 155 5.52 23.16 12.39
N LEU A 156 4.58 22.22 12.19
CA LEU A 156 4.82 20.80 11.92
C LEU A 156 5.58 20.06 13.03
N THR A 157 5.57 20.60 14.26
CA THR A 157 6.28 20.05 15.42
C THR A 157 5.40 19.23 16.35
N CYS A 158 4.10 19.13 16.07
CA CYS A 158 3.20 18.31 16.87
C CYS A 158 3.61 16.83 16.90
N ASP A 159 3.40 16.20 18.05
CA ASP A 159 3.56 14.75 18.27
C ASP A 159 2.21 14.14 18.67
N PRO A 160 1.41 13.65 17.70
CA PRO A 160 0.08 13.13 17.99
C PRO A 160 0.17 11.77 18.69
N ALA A 161 -0.64 11.58 19.74
CA ALA A 161 -0.64 10.32 20.49
C ALA A 161 -1.19 9.15 19.64
N GLU A 162 -0.79 7.93 20.00
CA GLU A 162 -1.17 6.68 19.30
C GLU A 162 -2.69 6.45 19.17
N ASP A 163 -3.52 6.96 20.08
CA ASP A 163 -5.00 6.84 20.03
C ASP A 163 -5.67 7.87 19.09
N THR A 164 -4.87 8.67 18.40
CA THR A 164 -5.37 9.50 17.30
C THR A 164 -5.87 8.59 16.18
N ALA A 165 -6.92 8.99 15.46
CA ALA A 165 -7.46 8.27 14.30
C ALA A 165 -6.52 8.31 13.07
N LEU A 166 -5.23 8.02 13.27
CA LEU A 166 -4.20 7.91 12.24
C LEU A 166 -4.55 6.75 11.31
N GLN A 167 -4.68 7.05 10.02
CA GLN A 167 -5.01 6.04 9.03
C GLN A 167 -3.75 5.70 8.22
N PRO A 168 -3.33 4.42 8.17
CA PRO A 168 -2.22 4.03 7.32
C PRO A 168 -2.64 4.15 5.85
N ARG A 169 -1.86 4.92 5.08
CA ARG A 169 -2.04 5.14 3.65
C ARG A 169 -0.84 4.58 2.90
N PRO A 170 -1.01 3.48 2.15
CA PRO A 170 0.09 2.91 1.39
C PRO A 170 0.45 3.85 0.23
N THR A 171 1.73 4.19 0.13
CA THR A 171 2.26 5.04 -0.94
C THR A 171 2.83 4.21 -2.09
N GLY A 172 3.08 2.92 -1.85
CA GLY A 172 3.54 1.96 -2.86
C GLY A 172 5.03 2.08 -3.18
N GLY A 173 5.65 0.94 -3.50
CA GLY A 173 7.05 0.86 -3.90
C GLY A 173 7.26 1.03 -5.40
N THR A 174 8.51 1.32 -5.79
CA THR A 174 8.97 1.20 -7.19
C THR A 174 9.46 -0.20 -7.51
N ARG A 175 9.63 -1.04 -6.50
CA ARG A 175 10.06 -2.43 -6.61
C ARG A 175 9.24 -3.30 -5.66
N VAL A 176 9.07 -4.56 -6.02
CA VAL A 176 8.41 -5.57 -5.18
C VAL A 176 9.04 -6.94 -5.40
N LEU A 177 9.10 -7.71 -4.33
CA LEU A 177 9.42 -9.12 -4.34
C LEU A 177 8.46 -9.85 -3.40
N GLU A 178 7.83 -10.91 -3.88
CA GLU A 178 6.94 -11.78 -3.12
C GLU A 178 7.29 -13.23 -3.43
N VAL A 179 7.30 -14.06 -2.39
CA VAL A 179 7.53 -15.50 -2.47
C VAL A 179 6.48 -16.17 -1.60
N ASN A 180 5.77 -17.16 -2.14
CA ASN A 180 4.79 -17.93 -1.41
C ASN A 180 5.11 -19.42 -1.53
N ALA A 181 4.97 -20.15 -0.44
CA ALA A 181 5.05 -21.60 -0.42
C ALA A 181 3.83 -22.16 0.31
N GLU A 182 3.21 -23.19 -0.26
CA GLU A 182 2.03 -23.86 0.28
C GLU A 182 2.18 -25.37 0.22
N LEU A 183 1.82 -26.02 1.32
CA LEU A 183 1.61 -27.45 1.43
C LEU A 183 0.12 -27.71 1.56
N ARG A 184 -0.48 -28.33 0.54
CA ARG A 184 -1.92 -28.57 0.44
C ARG A 184 -2.21 -30.04 0.64
N PHE A 185 -3.14 -30.38 1.52
CA PHE A 185 -3.44 -31.77 1.86
C PHE A 185 -4.95 -31.97 2.04
N PRO A 186 -5.50 -33.14 1.67
CA PRO A 186 -6.90 -33.44 1.89
C PRO A 186 -7.17 -33.59 3.40
N VAL A 187 -8.25 -32.98 3.90
CA VAL A 187 -8.71 -33.13 5.29
C VAL A 187 -9.98 -33.97 5.33
N ALA A 188 -10.94 -33.66 4.45
CA ALA A 188 -12.16 -34.43 4.23
C ALA A 188 -12.48 -34.44 2.74
N SER A 189 -13.57 -35.11 2.35
CA SER A 189 -13.95 -35.23 0.92
C SER A 189 -14.12 -33.88 0.20
N VAL A 190 -14.49 -32.83 0.92
CA VAL A 190 -14.74 -31.49 0.37
C VAL A 190 -13.77 -30.41 0.88
N PHE A 191 -12.95 -30.72 1.89
CA PHE A 191 -12.06 -29.76 2.54
C PHE A 191 -10.60 -30.07 2.25
N GLU A 192 -9.86 -29.06 1.81
CA GLU A 192 -8.40 -29.08 1.66
C GLU A 192 -7.78 -28.19 2.74
N GLY A 193 -6.85 -28.75 3.50
CA GLY A 193 -6.04 -28.03 4.47
C GLY A 193 -4.77 -27.48 3.82
N VAL A 194 -4.29 -26.37 4.36
CA VAL A 194 -3.15 -25.63 3.82
C VAL A 194 -2.23 -25.22 4.97
N ILE A 195 -0.95 -25.51 4.84
CA ILE A 195 0.10 -24.87 5.62
C ILE A 195 0.89 -24.00 4.65
N PHE A 196 1.14 -22.75 5.01
CA PHE A 196 1.83 -21.82 4.11
C PHE A 196 2.87 -20.97 4.81
N GLY A 197 3.81 -20.48 4.01
CA GLY A 197 4.75 -19.44 4.36
C GLY A 197 4.82 -18.44 3.22
N ASP A 198 4.56 -17.18 3.54
CA ASP A 198 4.70 -16.08 2.60
C ASP A 198 5.92 -15.24 3.02
N ALA A 199 6.60 -14.67 2.04
CA ALA A 199 7.66 -13.71 2.24
C ALA A 199 7.52 -12.57 1.24
N GLY A 200 7.69 -11.32 1.66
CA GLY A 200 7.64 -10.23 0.69
C GLY A 200 8.11 -8.89 1.19
N GLN A 201 8.32 -8.00 0.23
CA GLN A 201 8.76 -6.63 0.45
C GLN A 201 8.40 -5.78 -0.76
N ALA A 202 7.94 -4.55 -0.54
CA ALA A 202 7.96 -3.48 -1.53
C ALA A 202 8.83 -2.34 -1.01
N TRP A 203 9.51 -1.63 -1.92
CA TRP A 203 10.41 -0.53 -1.54
C TRP A 203 10.56 0.51 -2.65
N GLY A 204 11.01 1.69 -2.27
CA GLY A 204 11.26 2.84 -3.14
C GLY A 204 12.55 2.75 -3.96
N ARG A 205 12.79 3.77 -4.78
CA ARG A 205 13.94 3.83 -5.70
C ARG A 205 15.27 3.90 -4.94
N ASP A 206 15.31 4.75 -3.92
CA ASP A 206 16.50 5.15 -3.16
C ASP A 206 16.67 4.36 -1.84
N GLN A 207 15.81 3.37 -1.61
CA GLN A 207 15.90 2.49 -0.44
C GLN A 207 16.86 1.32 -0.73
N ALA A 208 17.80 1.08 0.19
CA ALA A 208 18.77 -0.01 0.08
C ALA A 208 18.07 -1.38 0.12
N VAL A 209 18.48 -2.27 -0.80
CA VAL A 209 17.96 -3.66 -0.88
C VAL A 209 18.71 -4.52 0.13
N GLY A 210 17.98 -5.20 1.01
CA GLY A 210 18.56 -6.22 1.89
C GLY A 210 17.60 -7.38 2.03
N LEU A 211 18.08 -8.61 1.89
CA LEU A 211 17.30 -9.82 2.21
C LEU A 211 16.81 -9.83 3.68
N ALA A 212 17.44 -9.04 4.55
CA ALA A 212 17.07 -8.87 5.95
C ALA A 212 15.78 -8.07 6.18
N SER A 213 15.28 -7.31 5.18
CA SER A 213 14.01 -6.56 5.27
C SER A 213 12.83 -7.28 4.60
N LEU A 214 13.03 -8.54 4.22
CA LEU A 214 11.98 -9.41 3.72
C LEU A 214 11.09 -9.86 4.87
N GLU A 215 9.81 -9.52 4.80
CA GLU A 215 8.85 -9.89 5.84
C GLU A 215 8.32 -11.30 5.60
N VAL A 216 8.46 -12.18 6.60
CA VAL A 216 8.02 -13.58 6.51
C VAL A 216 6.79 -13.80 7.40
N THR A 217 5.76 -14.44 6.85
CA THR A 217 4.50 -14.69 7.55
C THR A 217 4.07 -16.15 7.34
N PRO A 218 4.17 -17.02 8.36
CA PRO A 218 3.61 -18.36 8.31
C PRO A 218 2.10 -18.32 8.54
N GLY A 219 1.40 -19.35 8.09
CA GLY A 219 -0.03 -19.46 8.37
C GLY A 219 -0.64 -20.81 8.01
N LEU A 220 -1.92 -20.90 8.32
CA LEU A 220 -2.77 -22.07 8.10
C LEU A 220 -4.01 -21.65 7.33
N GLY A 221 -4.52 -22.53 6.48
CA GLY A 221 -5.70 -22.26 5.68
C GLY A 221 -6.59 -23.48 5.49
N ILE A 222 -7.85 -23.22 5.19
CA ILE A 222 -8.82 -24.23 4.74
C ILE A 222 -9.48 -23.76 3.45
N ARG A 223 -9.73 -24.71 2.55
CA ARG A 223 -10.36 -24.46 1.26
C ARG A 223 -11.51 -25.41 1.02
N PHE A 224 -12.54 -24.90 0.39
CA PHE A 224 -13.72 -25.68 0.02
C PHE A 224 -14.35 -25.15 -1.28
N PRO A 225 -14.89 -26.04 -2.14
CA PRO A 225 -15.54 -25.63 -3.37
C PRO A 225 -16.86 -24.90 -3.07
N SER A 226 -17.20 -23.92 -3.91
CA SER A 226 -18.50 -23.25 -3.89
C SER A 226 -18.98 -22.93 -5.32
N PRO A 227 -20.27 -22.59 -5.54
CA PRO A 227 -20.77 -22.24 -6.87
C PRO A 227 -20.05 -21.08 -7.55
N VAL A 228 -19.43 -20.19 -6.76
CA VAL A 228 -18.69 -19.01 -7.26
C VAL A 228 -17.18 -19.23 -7.37
N GLY A 229 -16.71 -20.46 -7.13
CA GLY A 229 -15.30 -20.84 -7.12
C GLY A 229 -14.83 -21.35 -5.74
N PRO A 230 -13.57 -21.80 -5.60
CA PRO A 230 -13.03 -22.23 -4.32
C PRO A 230 -12.97 -21.07 -3.32
N ILE A 231 -13.58 -21.25 -2.13
CA ILE A 231 -13.44 -20.31 -1.02
C ILE A 231 -12.21 -20.70 -0.20
N ARG A 232 -11.48 -19.68 0.25
CA ARG A 232 -10.27 -19.78 1.07
C ARG A 232 -10.47 -19.01 2.36
N VAL A 233 -10.16 -19.64 3.48
CA VAL A 233 -10.07 -19.00 4.78
C VAL A 233 -8.67 -19.23 5.31
N ASP A 234 -7.86 -18.17 5.35
CA ASP A 234 -6.45 -18.21 5.69
C ASP A 234 -6.20 -17.38 6.95
N LEU A 235 -5.45 -17.94 7.90
CA LEU A 235 -4.99 -17.28 9.11
C LEU A 235 -3.47 -17.23 9.08
N ALA A 236 -2.90 -16.03 9.02
CA ALA A 236 -1.46 -15.81 8.99
C ALA A 236 -0.99 -15.08 10.24
N TYR A 237 0.24 -15.35 10.66
CA TYR A 237 0.91 -14.62 11.73
C TYR A 237 1.98 -13.70 11.15
N ARG A 238 1.98 -12.43 11.56
CA ARG A 238 3.06 -11.48 11.28
C ARG A 238 3.93 -11.34 12.52
N PHE A 239 5.24 -11.45 12.36
CA PHE A 239 6.19 -11.22 13.46
C PHE A 239 6.49 -9.75 13.68
N ARG A 240 6.37 -8.92 12.62
CA ARG A 240 6.61 -7.48 12.70
C ARG A 240 5.61 -6.83 13.65
N GLY A 241 6.15 -6.13 14.66
CA GLY A 241 5.41 -5.28 15.58
C GLY A 241 5.22 -3.86 15.03
N ALA A 242 5.21 -2.89 15.93
CA ALA A 242 4.99 -1.49 15.60
C ALA A 242 6.14 -0.93 14.73
N GLU A 243 5.80 -0.02 13.83
CA GLU A 243 6.72 0.62 12.90
C GLU A 243 6.63 2.14 13.03
N SER A 244 7.78 2.80 13.01
CA SER A 244 7.85 4.27 13.00
C SER A 244 7.50 4.79 11.61
N LEU A 245 6.41 5.54 11.49
CA LEU A 245 5.87 6.04 10.23
C LEU A 245 5.71 7.55 10.26
N ASP A 246 6.04 8.18 9.14
CA ASP A 246 5.81 9.61 8.92
C ASP A 246 4.31 9.92 8.94
N VAL A 247 3.94 11.04 9.57
CA VAL A 247 2.56 11.53 9.61
C VAL A 247 2.41 12.65 8.60
N VAL A 248 1.49 12.49 7.65
CA VAL A 248 1.09 13.48 6.66
C VAL A 248 -0.23 14.10 7.10
N THR A 249 -0.27 15.43 7.07
CA THR A 249 -1.43 16.25 7.41
C THR A 249 -1.56 17.41 6.43
N GLU A 250 -2.74 18.04 6.43
CA GLU A 250 -2.95 19.32 5.78
C GLU A 250 -2.20 20.43 6.55
N LEU A 251 -1.52 21.30 5.82
CA LEU A 251 -0.89 22.50 6.34
C LEU A 251 -1.97 23.53 6.67
N ILE A 252 -1.81 24.17 7.82
CA ILE A 252 -2.74 25.16 8.34
C ILE A 252 -2.08 26.52 8.48
N GLU A 253 -2.90 27.57 8.40
CA GLU A 253 -2.46 28.95 8.61
C GLU A 253 -3.51 29.75 9.40
N PRO A 254 -3.14 30.88 10.01
CA PRO A 254 -4.11 31.76 10.66
C PRO A 254 -5.20 32.18 9.67
N TYR A 255 -6.45 32.12 10.10
CA TYR A 255 -7.58 32.45 9.24
C TYR A 255 -7.54 33.94 8.82
N ASP A 256 -7.51 34.19 7.50
CA ASP A 256 -7.66 35.52 6.93
C ASP A 256 -9.05 35.69 6.29
N PRO A 257 -9.94 36.54 6.85
CA PRO A 257 -11.26 36.79 6.26
C PRO A 257 -11.24 37.45 4.88
N ALA A 258 -10.09 37.97 4.44
CA ALA A 258 -9.94 38.54 3.09
C ALA A 258 -9.74 37.48 2.00
N ASN A 259 -9.39 36.24 2.38
CA ASN A 259 -9.21 35.13 1.44
C ASN A 259 -10.49 34.26 1.36
N PRO A 260 -11.24 34.29 0.25
CA PRO A 260 -12.50 33.56 0.12
C PRO A 260 -12.32 32.04 -0.03
N GLU A 261 -11.12 31.55 -0.31
CA GLU A 261 -10.83 30.11 -0.47
C GLU A 261 -10.52 29.41 0.86
N HIS A 262 -10.27 30.17 1.93
CA HIS A 262 -9.85 29.63 3.23
C HIS A 262 -11.01 29.60 4.22
N GLU A 263 -11.66 28.45 4.35
CA GLU A 263 -12.68 28.24 5.38
C GLU A 263 -12.05 27.94 6.75
N ARG A 264 -12.74 28.39 7.82
CA ARG A 264 -12.32 28.09 9.19
C ARG A 264 -12.39 26.60 9.46
N ILE A 265 -11.37 26.09 10.14
CA ILE A 265 -11.33 24.72 10.62
C ILE A 265 -12.43 24.50 11.68
N LEU A 266 -13.20 23.43 11.50
CA LEU A 266 -14.18 22.95 12.46
C LEU A 266 -13.59 21.79 13.26
N ILE A 267 -13.46 21.98 14.57
CA ILE A 267 -13.00 20.93 15.50
C ILE A 267 -14.16 20.40 16.33
N ARG A 268 -14.06 19.14 16.74
CA ARG A 268 -15.01 18.51 17.65
C ARG A 268 -14.53 18.63 19.09
N THR A 269 -15.43 19.05 19.98
CA THR A 269 -15.16 19.18 21.42
C THR A 269 -15.40 17.88 22.18
N ALA A 270 -14.90 17.77 23.43
CA ALA A 270 -15.18 16.66 24.34
C ALA A 270 -16.69 16.45 24.58
N ALA A 271 -17.48 17.52 24.49
CA ALA A 271 -18.94 17.48 24.61
C ALA A 271 -19.64 17.01 23.31
N GLY A 272 -18.88 16.71 22.24
CA GLY A 272 -19.40 16.29 20.93
C GLY A 272 -19.88 17.44 20.05
N ASN A 273 -19.82 18.70 20.51
CA ASN A 273 -20.19 19.87 19.72
C ASN A 273 -19.07 20.27 18.75
N GLU A 274 -19.44 20.80 17.59
CA GLU A 274 -18.49 21.40 16.65
C GLU A 274 -18.24 22.88 17.00
N MET A 275 -16.98 23.29 16.94
CA MET A 275 -16.57 24.67 17.13
C MET A 275 -15.57 25.07 16.03
N SER A 276 -15.69 26.29 15.53
CA SER A 276 -14.73 26.86 14.58
C SER A 276 -13.56 27.50 15.31
N ILE A 277 -12.35 27.38 14.76
CA ILE A 277 -11.15 28.08 15.25
C ILE A 277 -10.67 29.13 14.22
N ASP A 278 -9.88 30.11 14.67
CA ASP A 278 -9.30 31.16 13.81
C ASP A 278 -8.07 30.65 13.01
N TRP A 279 -8.19 29.44 12.46
CA TRP A 279 -7.21 28.79 11.60
C TRP A 279 -7.93 28.18 10.39
N ALA A 280 -7.25 28.16 9.26
CA ALA A 280 -7.76 27.59 8.00
C ALA A 280 -6.81 26.51 7.47
N SER A 281 -7.37 25.52 6.78
CA SER A 281 -6.58 24.56 6.00
C SER A 281 -6.22 25.19 4.66
N THR A 282 -4.95 25.07 4.28
CA THR A 282 -4.44 25.54 2.99
C THR A 282 -4.71 24.53 1.86
N GLY A 283 -5.13 23.31 2.19
CA GLY A 283 -5.20 22.18 1.26
C GLY A 283 -3.84 21.59 0.86
N ALA A 284 -2.73 22.27 1.16
CA ALA A 284 -1.39 21.72 0.96
C ALA A 284 -1.12 20.59 1.94
N LEU A 285 -0.44 19.52 1.53
CA LEU A 285 -0.06 18.42 2.40
C LEU A 285 1.41 18.54 2.82
N SER A 286 1.69 18.36 4.10
CA SER A 286 3.06 18.32 4.63
C SER A 286 3.24 17.19 5.63
N THR A 287 4.50 16.89 5.94
CA THR A 287 4.90 15.83 6.87
C THR A 287 5.29 16.44 8.21
N LEU A 288 4.77 15.91 9.31
CA LEU A 288 5.19 16.28 10.66
C LEU A 288 6.67 15.91 10.87
N ALA A 289 7.37 16.71 11.67
CA ALA A 289 8.80 16.54 11.91
C ALA A 289 9.14 15.22 12.59
N ASN A 290 8.23 14.72 13.44
CA ASN A 290 8.42 13.51 14.23
C ASN A 290 7.55 12.36 13.70
N PRO A 291 8.15 11.22 13.32
CA PRO A 291 7.39 10.01 12.99
C PRO A 291 6.74 9.40 14.24
N VAL A 292 5.60 8.73 14.05
CA VAL A 292 4.84 8.07 15.12
C VAL A 292 5.04 6.56 15.06
N LEU A 293 5.23 5.92 16.22
CA LEU A 293 5.22 4.47 16.32
C LEU A 293 3.78 3.96 16.14
N PHE A 294 3.55 3.15 15.11
CA PHE A 294 2.20 2.72 14.75
C PHE A 294 2.09 1.20 14.62
N GLY A 295 1.05 0.65 15.25
CA GLY A 295 0.75 -0.78 15.28
C GLY A 295 0.84 -1.35 16.70
N SER A 296 0.54 -2.65 16.83
CA SER A 296 0.76 -3.35 18.10
C SER A 296 2.26 -3.62 18.28
N ASN A 297 2.76 -3.48 19.50
CA ASN A 297 4.16 -3.80 19.83
C ASN A 297 4.51 -5.27 19.54
N ASP A 298 3.51 -6.16 19.58
CA ASP A 298 3.68 -7.58 19.30
C ASP A 298 3.25 -7.95 17.87
N GLY A 299 3.75 -9.08 17.40
CA GLY A 299 3.24 -9.73 16.20
C GLY A 299 1.75 -10.03 16.31
N GLY A 300 1.07 -10.13 15.17
CA GLY A 300 -0.39 -10.21 15.10
C GLY A 300 -0.92 -11.32 14.21
N LEU A 301 -2.16 -11.71 14.45
CA LEU A 301 -2.91 -12.60 13.55
C LEU A 301 -3.68 -11.78 12.53
N GLN A 302 -3.65 -12.23 11.27
CA GLN A 302 -4.40 -11.66 10.17
C GLN A 302 -5.28 -12.76 9.54
N LEU A 303 -6.59 -12.52 9.53
CA LEU A 303 -7.58 -13.37 8.88
C LEU A 303 -7.86 -12.86 7.46
N HIS A 304 -7.94 -13.78 6.51
CA HIS A 304 -8.37 -13.53 5.15
C HIS A 304 -9.48 -14.49 4.73
N VAL A 305 -10.52 -13.95 4.13
CA VAL A 305 -11.56 -14.72 3.42
C VAL A 305 -11.56 -14.27 1.97
N SER A 306 -11.38 -15.20 1.03
CA SER A 306 -11.27 -14.86 -0.39
C SER A 306 -11.78 -15.99 -1.29
N ILE A 307 -12.02 -15.67 -2.56
CA ILE A 307 -12.49 -16.62 -3.58
C ILE A 307 -11.43 -16.72 -4.68
N GLY A 308 -11.23 -17.92 -5.22
CA GLY A 308 -10.44 -18.16 -6.42
C GLY A 308 -9.14 -18.93 -6.19
N GLN A 309 -8.20 -18.74 -7.11
CA GLN A 309 -6.91 -19.42 -7.13
C GLN A 309 -6.08 -19.13 -5.88
N ALA A 310 -5.34 -20.14 -5.43
CA ALA A 310 -4.34 -20.00 -4.39
C ALA A 310 -3.08 -19.30 -4.95
N PHE A 311 -2.69 -18.24 -4.24
CA PHE A 311 -1.83 -17.12 -4.62
C PHE A 311 -2.21 -16.39 -5.92
#